data_AF-A0A7N2MPN3-F1
#
_entry.id   AF-A0A7N2MPN3-F1
#
_cell.length_a   1.000
_cell.length_b   1.000
_cell.length_c   1.000
_cell.angle_alpha   90.00
_cell.angle_beta   90.00
_cell.angle_gamma   90.00
#
_symmetry.space_group_name_H-M   'P 1'
#
loop_
_entity.id
_entity.type
_entity.pdbx_description
1 polymer ?
#
loop_
_entity_poly.entity_id
_entity_poly.type
_entity_poly.pdbx_seq_one_letter_code
_entity_poly.pdbx_strand_id
1 'polypeptide(L)'
;MWSFFPPNLLAQALNMFKDASSQPEGVGISWDRRADCPPDSSDCVMTIDGIYKWLASTFILWFVLAIYFDNIIPNASGLRKPLFYFLNPSYWTGKGENKVKEGNICRCIGLEPLPELITPDDEDVLEEENLVKQQAREGIDDPNAAVQIHGLVKTYPKTIKIGCCRCKQTPPYHAINGLWVNFRKDQLFCLLGPNGAGKTTTINCLIGISPVTGGDATIYGHSVRNSVGMSNIRKLIGVCPQFDILWDALSGQEHLYLFASIKGQPPNYIESIAYKLLDEVRLTESANGRAGSYSGGMKRRLSFAIALIGDPKLVILDEPTTGMDPISRRHVWDIIKDAKRGRAIVLTTHSMEEADVLSDRIGIMAKGRLRCIGTSIRLKSRFGTGFIANVSFSRSDVGQALPVEDTITETHEAVKQFFKYNLKIEPKVENEAFLTFVIPHDRESLLTKIFKDLEERKREFGITDIQIGLTTLNEVFLNIAKKAELESATAEGRLTTLTLTSGTSFQILIGAQLVRIPESESVENPTGLMVEVYWDQDDAGNLRISGHSNEMPIPPGAQAMASSSNSNTNSGQTRPIQAIVIDPSFLNRHD
;
A
#
# COMPACT_ATOMS: atom_id res chain seq x y z
N MET A 1 -20.76 26.33 -20.98
CA MET A 1 -21.46 26.65 -19.71
C MET A 1 -21.64 28.15 -19.46
N TRP A 2 -20.92 29.05 -20.15
CA TRP A 2 -21.09 30.51 -20.04
C TRP A 2 -22.22 31.11 -20.91
N SER A 3 -23.02 30.29 -21.60
CA SER A 3 -24.00 30.74 -22.61
C SER A 3 -25.42 31.00 -22.09
N PHE A 4 -25.69 30.82 -20.79
CA PHE A 4 -27.04 31.03 -20.22
C PHE A 4 -27.21 32.38 -19.50
N PHE A 5 -26.13 33.14 -19.34
CA PHE A 5 -26.23 34.57 -19.06
C PHE A 5 -26.14 35.28 -20.40
N PRO A 6 -27.15 36.06 -20.83
CA PRO A 6 -26.86 37.19 -21.67
C PRO A 6 -26.14 38.18 -20.73
N PRO A 7 -24.84 38.47 -20.89
CA PRO A 7 -24.19 39.58 -20.16
C PRO A 7 -24.94 40.91 -20.36
N ASN A 8 -25.79 40.95 -21.38
CA ASN A 8 -26.70 42.02 -21.70
C ASN A 8 -27.80 42.25 -20.66
N LEU A 9 -28.31 41.26 -19.91
CA LEU A 9 -29.47 41.51 -19.03
C LEU A 9 -29.13 42.36 -17.80
N LEU A 10 -28.00 42.09 -17.14
CA LEU A 10 -27.55 42.90 -16.00
C LEU A 10 -27.06 44.28 -16.46
N ALA A 11 -26.32 44.32 -17.58
CA ALA A 11 -25.89 45.58 -18.18
C ALA A 11 -27.07 46.44 -18.64
N GLN A 12 -28.12 45.83 -19.21
CA GLN A 12 -29.35 46.50 -19.63
C GLN A 12 -30.17 46.95 -18.42
N ALA A 13 -30.23 46.17 -17.34
CA ALA A 13 -30.86 46.59 -16.09
C ALA A 13 -30.14 47.81 -15.47
N LEU A 14 -28.79 47.80 -15.47
CA LEU A 14 -27.99 48.93 -14.99
C LEU A 14 -28.12 50.17 -15.89
N ASN A 15 -28.22 49.98 -17.21
CA ASN A 15 -28.49 51.08 -18.15
C ASN A 15 -29.89 51.66 -17.92
N MET A 16 -30.92 50.83 -17.78
CA MET A 16 -32.27 51.28 -17.45
C MET A 16 -32.32 52.03 -16.11
N PHE A 17 -31.56 51.58 -15.11
CA PHE A 17 -31.44 52.26 -13.83
C PHE A 17 -30.73 53.62 -13.96
N LYS A 18 -29.65 53.67 -14.74
CA LYS A 18 -28.91 54.90 -15.04
C LYS A 18 -29.79 55.92 -15.77
N ASP A 19 -30.53 55.49 -16.78
CA ASP A 19 -31.42 56.33 -17.56
C ASP A 19 -32.56 56.86 -16.69
N ALA A 20 -33.17 56.02 -15.86
CA ALA A 20 -34.20 56.43 -14.89
C ALA A 20 -33.68 57.39 -13.79
N SER A 21 -32.39 57.33 -13.45
CA SER A 21 -31.76 58.21 -12.44
C SER A 21 -31.28 59.56 -12.98
N SER A 22 -31.21 59.72 -14.31
CA SER A 22 -30.65 60.91 -14.96
C SER A 22 -31.70 61.92 -15.45
N GLN A 23 -32.99 61.56 -15.45
CA GLN A 23 -34.08 62.47 -15.81
C GLN A 23 -34.67 63.16 -14.57
N PRO A 24 -34.64 64.51 -14.47
CA PRO A 24 -35.09 65.25 -13.28
C PRO A 24 -36.62 65.32 -13.08
N GLU A 25 -37.44 64.98 -14.08
CA GLU A 25 -38.93 64.95 -13.99
C GLU A 25 -39.54 63.54 -14.08
N GLY A 26 -38.73 62.50 -14.23
CA GLY A 26 -39.21 61.12 -14.28
C GLY A 26 -39.55 60.60 -12.88
N VAL A 27 -40.73 60.00 -12.70
CA VAL A 27 -41.00 59.21 -11.50
C VAL A 27 -40.02 58.02 -11.52
N GLY A 28 -38.95 58.11 -10.74
CA GLY A 28 -37.94 57.06 -10.66
C GLY A 28 -38.54 55.69 -10.33
N ILE A 29 -37.73 54.63 -10.50
CA ILE A 29 -38.17 53.26 -10.21
C ILE A 29 -38.41 53.12 -8.70
N SER A 30 -39.68 53.06 -8.29
CA SER A 30 -40.08 52.73 -6.92
C SER A 30 -40.25 51.22 -6.75
N TRP A 31 -39.89 50.67 -5.58
CA TRP A 31 -40.10 49.27 -5.22
C TRP A 31 -41.56 48.81 -5.37
N ASP A 32 -42.51 49.73 -5.20
CA ASP A 32 -43.94 49.47 -5.33
C ASP A 32 -44.40 49.37 -6.79
N ARG A 33 -43.64 49.94 -7.74
CA ARG A 33 -43.93 49.93 -9.19
C ARG A 33 -42.96 49.05 -9.99
N ARG A 34 -42.23 48.16 -9.34
CA ARG A 34 -41.23 47.26 -9.97
C ARG A 34 -41.82 46.28 -11.01
N ALA A 35 -43.13 46.06 -10.95
CA ALA A 35 -43.86 45.21 -11.88
C ALA A 35 -44.37 45.96 -13.13
N ASP A 36 -44.28 47.29 -13.14
CA ASP A 36 -44.78 48.15 -14.21
C ASP A 36 -43.63 48.64 -15.10
N CYS A 37 -43.90 48.81 -16.39
CA CYS A 37 -42.98 49.44 -17.33
C CYS A 37 -43.08 50.97 -17.23
N PRO A 38 -41.99 51.72 -17.50
CA PRO A 38 -42.05 53.18 -17.58
C PRO A 38 -43.08 53.63 -18.64
N PRO A 39 -43.87 54.69 -18.37
CA PRO A 39 -45.00 55.08 -19.23
C PRO A 39 -44.60 55.58 -20.64
N ASP A 40 -43.34 55.99 -20.85
CA ASP A 40 -42.87 56.61 -22.10
C ASP A 40 -41.96 55.74 -22.98
N SER A 41 -41.87 54.42 -22.74
CA SER A 41 -41.08 53.52 -23.60
C SER A 41 -41.94 52.44 -24.26
N SER A 42 -42.05 52.50 -25.59
CA SER A 42 -42.77 51.50 -26.41
C SER A 42 -42.06 50.16 -26.53
N ASP A 43 -40.83 50.04 -26.03
CA ASP A 43 -39.98 48.84 -26.12
C ASP A 43 -39.63 48.27 -24.73
N CYS A 44 -40.64 48.05 -23.87
CA CYS A 44 -40.42 47.36 -22.60
C CYS A 44 -40.40 45.84 -22.79
N VAL A 45 -39.21 45.27 -23.01
CA VAL A 45 -39.04 43.82 -23.26
C VAL A 45 -39.19 42.97 -21.98
N MET A 46 -38.80 43.48 -20.80
CA MET A 46 -38.92 42.75 -19.52
C MET A 46 -38.95 43.70 -18.31
N THR A 47 -39.82 43.44 -17.33
CA THR A 47 -39.94 44.25 -16.10
C THR A 47 -38.82 43.91 -15.10
N ILE A 48 -38.53 44.81 -14.15
CA ILE A 48 -37.53 44.58 -13.09
C ILE A 48 -37.92 43.38 -12.22
N ASP A 49 -39.21 43.23 -11.89
CA ASP A 49 -39.73 42.03 -11.22
C ASP A 49 -39.49 40.74 -12.06
N GLY A 50 -39.63 40.83 -13.39
CA GLY A 50 -39.27 39.75 -14.32
C GLY A 50 -37.77 39.40 -14.30
N ILE A 51 -36.89 40.40 -14.23
CA ILE A 51 -35.43 40.21 -14.10
C ILE A 51 -35.09 39.52 -12.78
N TYR A 52 -35.67 39.95 -11.65
CA TYR A 52 -35.44 39.31 -10.36
C TYR A 52 -35.96 37.87 -10.31
N LYS A 53 -37.15 37.61 -10.85
CA LYS A 53 -37.70 36.25 -10.97
C LYS A 53 -36.80 35.36 -11.83
N TRP A 54 -36.25 35.88 -12.92
CA TRP A 54 -35.30 35.15 -13.78
C TRP A 54 -33.98 34.85 -13.06
N LEU A 55 -33.41 35.82 -12.34
CA LEU A 55 -32.20 35.63 -11.53
C LEU A 55 -32.40 34.61 -10.39
N ALA A 56 -33.53 34.68 -9.68
CA ALA A 56 -33.84 33.72 -8.62
C ALA A 56 -34.08 32.30 -9.18
N SER A 57 -34.82 32.17 -10.28
CA SER A 57 -35.07 30.89 -10.94
C SER A 57 -33.77 30.27 -11.47
N THR A 58 -32.92 31.06 -12.11
CA THR A 58 -31.61 30.59 -12.59
C THR A 58 -30.68 30.22 -11.43
N PHE A 59 -30.68 30.96 -10.32
CA PHE A 59 -29.94 30.56 -9.12
C PHE A 59 -30.40 29.19 -8.60
N ILE A 60 -31.71 28.97 -8.46
CA ILE A 60 -32.26 27.69 -8.01
C ILE A 60 -31.88 26.57 -8.98
N LEU A 61 -32.03 26.79 -10.29
CA LEU A 61 -31.65 25.82 -11.32
C LEU A 61 -30.16 25.46 -11.22
N TRP A 62 -29.28 26.46 -11.14
CA TRP A 62 -27.84 26.26 -11.01
C TRP A 62 -27.46 25.61 -9.68
N PHE A 63 -28.14 25.93 -8.59
CA PHE A 63 -27.93 25.32 -7.28
C PHE A 63 -28.31 23.83 -7.31
N VAL A 64 -29.46 23.48 -7.88
CA VAL A 64 -29.89 22.09 -8.07
C VAL A 64 -28.94 21.34 -9.01
N LEU A 65 -28.55 21.97 -10.13
CA LEU A 65 -27.56 21.40 -11.04
C LEU A 65 -26.19 21.23 -10.38
N ALA A 66 -25.76 22.16 -9.52
CA ALA A 66 -24.51 22.07 -8.79
C ALA A 66 -24.54 20.89 -7.81
N ILE A 67 -25.62 20.73 -7.02
CA ILE A 67 -25.80 19.55 -6.16
C ILE A 67 -25.82 18.27 -6.99
N TYR A 68 -26.51 18.26 -8.14
CA TYR A 68 -26.56 17.10 -9.02
C TYR A 68 -25.18 16.74 -9.58
N PHE A 69 -24.45 17.72 -10.12
CA PHE A 69 -23.13 17.53 -10.68
C PHE A 69 -22.08 17.16 -9.64
N ASP A 70 -22.10 17.74 -8.44
CA ASP A 70 -21.15 17.40 -7.37
C ASP A 70 -21.30 15.94 -6.89
N ASN A 71 -22.49 15.34 -7.05
CA ASN A 71 -22.72 13.93 -6.76
C ASN A 71 -22.37 12.98 -7.93
N ILE A 72 -22.23 13.48 -9.15
CA ILE A 72 -22.10 12.68 -10.39
C ILE A 72 -20.71 12.79 -11.01
N ILE A 73 -20.12 13.98 -10.98
CA ILE A 73 -18.79 14.28 -11.50
C ILE A 73 -17.76 13.79 -10.46
N PRO A 74 -16.71 13.08 -10.88
CA PRO A 74 -15.71 12.56 -9.97
C PRO A 74 -14.90 13.68 -9.33
N ASN A 75 -15.08 13.91 -8.02
CA ASN A 75 -14.09 14.59 -7.19
C ASN A 75 -12.98 13.59 -6.84
N ALA A 76 -11.75 14.07 -6.61
CA ALA A 76 -10.56 13.24 -6.42
C ALA A 76 -10.66 12.14 -5.32
N SER A 77 -11.64 12.26 -4.41
CA SER A 77 -11.89 11.37 -3.28
C SER A 77 -13.37 11.02 -3.07
N GLY A 78 -14.26 11.38 -4.02
CA GLY A 78 -15.71 11.20 -3.90
C GLY A 78 -16.24 9.92 -4.54
N LEU A 79 -17.17 9.24 -3.87
CA LEU A 79 -17.91 8.09 -4.42
C LEU A 79 -18.98 8.56 -5.42
N ARG A 80 -18.87 8.15 -6.69
CA ARG A 80 -19.88 8.43 -7.72
C ARG A 80 -21.22 7.81 -7.36
N LYS A 81 -22.28 8.63 -7.31
CA LYS A 81 -23.66 8.12 -7.25
C LYS A 81 -24.19 7.86 -8.67
N PRO A 82 -25.11 6.88 -8.86
CA PRO A 82 -25.75 6.66 -10.15
C PRO A 82 -26.54 7.91 -10.58
N LEU A 83 -26.69 8.12 -11.89
CA LEU A 83 -27.39 9.29 -12.46
C LEU A 83 -28.81 9.50 -11.89
N PHE A 84 -29.46 8.43 -11.46
CA PHE A 84 -30.82 8.42 -10.91
C PHE A 84 -30.86 8.11 -9.40
N TYR A 85 -29.82 8.45 -8.64
CA TYR A 85 -29.75 8.11 -7.20
C TYR A 85 -30.94 8.63 -6.38
N PHE A 86 -31.53 9.75 -6.78
CA PHE A 86 -32.69 10.38 -6.11
C PHE A 86 -34.01 9.64 -6.34
N LEU A 87 -34.07 8.67 -7.26
CA LEU A 87 -35.25 7.82 -7.47
C LEU A 87 -35.22 6.56 -6.60
N ASN A 88 -34.10 6.26 -5.94
CA ASN A 88 -34.01 5.10 -5.07
C ASN A 88 -34.68 5.40 -3.72
N PRO A 89 -35.67 4.58 -3.27
CA PRO A 89 -36.36 4.80 -2.00
C PRO A 89 -35.40 4.88 -0.81
N SER A 90 -34.30 4.12 -0.86
CA SER A 90 -33.25 4.08 0.16
C SER A 90 -32.53 5.41 0.38
N TYR A 91 -32.55 6.33 -0.60
CA TYR A 91 -31.99 7.67 -0.44
C TYR A 91 -32.85 8.55 0.49
N TRP A 92 -34.17 8.44 0.38
CA TRP A 92 -35.11 9.28 1.13
C TRP A 92 -35.48 8.71 2.50
N THR A 93 -35.50 7.38 2.63
CA THR A 93 -36.04 6.75 3.85
C THR A 93 -35.00 6.48 4.91
N GLY A 94 -33.69 6.52 4.61
CA GLY A 94 -32.60 6.29 5.57
C GLY A 94 -32.60 4.92 6.26
N LYS A 95 -33.61 4.07 6.01
CA LYS A 95 -33.73 2.70 6.52
C LYS A 95 -33.03 1.77 5.53
N GLY A 96 -31.77 1.45 5.81
CA GLY A 96 -31.16 0.25 5.25
C GLY A 96 -31.96 -0.96 5.73
N GLU A 97 -32.49 -1.76 4.80
CA GLU A 97 -33.10 -3.04 5.17
C GLU A 97 -32.06 -3.90 5.89
N ASN A 98 -32.33 -4.23 7.16
CA ASN A 98 -31.58 -5.18 7.99
C ASN A 98 -31.76 -6.64 7.54
N LYS A 99 -32.01 -6.89 6.25
CA LYS A 99 -32.02 -8.24 5.68
C LYS A 99 -31.09 -8.25 4.50
N VAL A 100 -29.98 -8.97 4.66
CA VAL A 100 -29.20 -9.52 3.57
C VAL A 100 -30.17 -10.37 2.73
N LYS A 101 -30.81 -9.74 1.76
CA LYS A 101 -31.29 -10.41 0.56
C LYS A 101 -30.25 -10.13 -0.49
N GLU A 102 -29.64 -11.18 -1.02
CA GLU A 102 -28.89 -11.16 -2.26
C GLU A 102 -29.78 -10.54 -3.36
N GLY A 103 -29.66 -9.22 -3.49
CA GLY A 103 -30.40 -8.43 -4.45
C GLY A 103 -29.62 -8.36 -5.75
N ASN A 104 -30.04 -9.20 -6.70
CA ASN A 104 -29.65 -9.24 -8.10
C ASN A 104 -29.19 -7.89 -8.67
N ILE A 105 -27.88 -7.74 -8.86
CA ILE A 105 -27.32 -6.80 -9.83
C ILE A 105 -27.49 -7.43 -11.20
N CYS A 106 -28.05 -6.64 -12.12
CA CYS A 106 -28.32 -6.97 -13.52
C CYS A 106 -27.15 -7.76 -14.16
N ARG A 107 -27.38 -9.05 -14.44
CA ARG A 107 -26.47 -9.98 -15.14
C ARG A 107 -26.44 -9.66 -16.63
N CYS A 108 -25.75 -8.60 -17.01
CA CYS A 108 -25.37 -8.36 -18.40
C CYS A 108 -23.96 -7.76 -18.42
N ILE A 109 -22.96 -8.64 -18.38
CA ILE A 109 -21.56 -8.55 -18.86
C ILE A 109 -20.72 -9.46 -17.95
N GLY A 110 -20.42 -10.66 -18.46
CA GLY A 110 -19.20 -11.43 -18.23
C GLY A 110 -18.86 -11.87 -16.81
N LEU A 111 -18.98 -13.19 -16.57
CA LEU A 111 -18.22 -14.01 -15.61
C LEU A 111 -17.66 -13.26 -14.38
N GLU A 112 -18.23 -13.52 -13.20
CA GLU A 112 -17.43 -13.43 -11.98
C GLU A 112 -16.13 -14.20 -12.25
N PRO A 113 -14.95 -13.55 -12.22
CA PRO A 113 -13.73 -14.33 -12.17
C PRO A 113 -13.83 -15.06 -10.85
N LEU A 114 -13.98 -16.39 -10.94
CA LEU A 114 -13.70 -17.28 -9.84
C LEU A 114 -12.38 -16.77 -9.25
N PRO A 115 -12.31 -16.41 -7.96
CA PRO A 115 -11.02 -16.13 -7.35
C PRO A 115 -10.14 -17.32 -7.70
N GLU A 116 -9.04 -17.08 -8.43
CA GLU A 116 -8.08 -18.13 -8.70
C GLU A 116 -7.79 -18.81 -7.37
N LEU A 117 -8.11 -20.10 -7.27
CA LEU A 117 -7.90 -20.91 -6.08
C LEU A 117 -6.40 -21.17 -5.95
N ILE A 118 -5.65 -20.10 -5.74
CA ILE A 118 -4.23 -20.15 -5.45
C ILE A 118 -4.17 -20.22 -3.94
N THR A 119 -3.82 -21.40 -3.43
CA THR A 119 -3.61 -21.64 -2.02
C THR A 119 -2.57 -20.64 -1.49
N PRO A 120 -2.81 -20.00 -0.35
CA PRO A 120 -1.78 -19.22 0.32
C PRO A 120 -0.52 -20.06 0.50
N ASP A 121 0.63 -19.49 0.18
CA ASP A 121 1.94 -20.14 0.35
C ASP A 121 2.27 -20.44 1.83
N ASP A 122 1.62 -19.70 2.73
CA ASP A 122 1.88 -19.69 4.16
C ASP A 122 0.74 -20.37 4.91
N GLU A 123 1.09 -21.34 5.75
CA GLU A 123 0.15 -22.07 6.61
C GLU A 123 -0.55 -21.10 7.57
N ASP A 124 0.18 -20.12 8.12
CA ASP A 124 -0.39 -19.17 9.08
C ASP A 124 -1.44 -18.27 8.38
N VAL A 125 -1.26 -17.95 7.08
CA VAL A 125 -2.28 -17.24 6.27
C VAL A 125 -3.46 -18.14 5.94
N LEU A 126 -3.21 -19.41 5.58
CA LEU A 126 -4.28 -20.36 5.27
C LEU A 126 -5.14 -20.65 6.50
N GLU A 127 -4.54 -20.79 7.68
CA GLU A 127 -5.23 -20.93 8.96
C GLU A 127 -6.11 -19.72 9.25
N GLU A 128 -5.56 -18.50 9.11
CA GLU A 128 -6.32 -17.27 9.29
C GLU A 128 -7.47 -17.17 8.27
N GLU A 129 -7.21 -17.46 7.00
CA GLU A 129 -8.23 -17.43 5.94
C GLU A 129 -9.35 -18.44 6.22
N ASN A 130 -9.01 -19.66 6.65
CA ASN A 130 -9.99 -20.68 7.01
C ASN A 130 -10.81 -20.26 8.24
N LEU A 131 -10.16 -19.68 9.26
CA LEU A 131 -10.83 -19.15 10.44
C LEU A 131 -11.85 -18.06 10.05
N VAL A 132 -11.43 -17.09 9.26
CA VAL A 132 -12.30 -15.97 8.83
C VAL A 132 -13.42 -16.47 7.93
N LYS A 133 -13.17 -17.44 7.05
CA LYS A 133 -14.20 -18.08 6.22
C LYS A 133 -15.22 -18.85 7.05
N GLN A 134 -14.79 -19.55 8.10
CA GLN A 134 -15.70 -20.24 9.02
C GLN A 134 -16.57 -19.24 9.77
N GLN A 135 -15.98 -18.19 10.35
CA GLN A 135 -16.70 -17.11 11.02
C GLN A 135 -17.74 -16.46 10.10
N ALA A 136 -17.36 -16.18 8.84
CA ALA A 136 -18.26 -15.62 7.84
C ALA A 136 -19.44 -16.54 7.48
N ARG A 137 -19.22 -17.87 7.45
CA ARG A 137 -20.27 -18.86 7.18
C ARG A 137 -21.25 -19.01 8.34
N GLU A 138 -20.73 -18.97 9.56
CA GLU A 138 -21.52 -19.12 10.78
C GLU A 138 -22.22 -17.82 11.19
N GLY A 139 -21.84 -16.68 10.60
CA GLY A 139 -22.40 -15.37 10.94
C GLY A 139 -22.03 -14.92 12.35
N ILE A 140 -20.92 -15.42 12.88
CA ILE A 140 -20.43 -15.10 14.22
C ILE A 140 -19.46 -13.94 14.11
N ASP A 141 -19.86 -12.77 14.62
CA ASP A 141 -18.96 -11.65 14.85
C ASP A 141 -18.01 -12.02 16.00
N ASP A 142 -16.70 -12.08 15.72
CA ASP A 142 -15.71 -12.36 16.75
C ASP A 142 -15.66 -11.17 17.73
N PRO A 143 -16.00 -11.36 19.02
CA PRO A 143 -16.03 -10.27 19.98
C PRO A 143 -14.64 -9.67 20.21
N ASN A 144 -13.56 -10.35 19.81
CA ASN A 144 -12.19 -9.86 19.91
C ASN A 144 -11.66 -9.23 18.61
N ALA A 145 -12.42 -9.26 17.51
CA ALA A 145 -12.05 -8.60 16.26
C ALA A 145 -12.56 -7.15 16.23
N ALA A 146 -11.67 -6.21 15.90
CA ALA A 146 -12.01 -4.83 15.60
C ALA A 146 -12.42 -4.67 14.13
N VAL A 147 -11.72 -5.37 13.24
CA VAL A 147 -12.00 -5.40 11.80
C VAL A 147 -11.96 -6.84 11.32
N GLN A 148 -12.97 -7.28 10.59
CA GLN A 148 -12.97 -8.58 9.90
C GLN A 148 -13.09 -8.32 8.41
N ILE A 149 -12.14 -8.86 7.64
CA ILE A 149 -12.09 -8.69 6.19
C ILE A 149 -12.51 -10.00 5.53
N HIS A 150 -13.63 -9.98 4.81
CA HIS A 150 -14.23 -11.15 4.19
C HIS A 150 -14.03 -11.11 2.67
N GLY A 151 -12.91 -11.64 2.20
CA GLY A 151 -12.62 -11.82 0.78
C GLY A 151 -12.62 -10.50 0.00
N LEU A 152 -12.04 -9.45 0.57
CA LEU A 152 -12.04 -8.11 0.00
C LEU A 152 -11.34 -8.08 -1.36
N VAL A 153 -12.04 -7.59 -2.38
CA VAL A 153 -11.52 -7.47 -3.75
C VAL A 153 -11.68 -6.03 -4.22
N LYS A 154 -10.62 -5.50 -4.84
CA LYS A 154 -10.65 -4.19 -5.49
C LYS A 154 -9.98 -4.27 -6.85
N THR A 155 -10.80 -4.07 -7.88
CA THR A 155 -10.36 -4.00 -9.28
C THR A 155 -10.65 -2.62 -9.83
N TYR A 156 -9.63 -1.97 -10.38
CA TYR A 156 -9.78 -0.73 -11.11
C TYR A 156 -10.12 -1.05 -12.57
N PRO A 157 -11.24 -0.52 -13.09
CA PRO A 157 -11.72 -0.86 -14.42
C PRO A 157 -10.77 -0.33 -15.51
N LYS A 158 -10.86 -0.94 -16.69
CA LYS A 158 -10.10 -0.55 -17.88
C LYS A 158 -10.34 0.93 -18.20
N THR A 159 -9.26 1.69 -18.42
CA THR A 159 -9.36 3.07 -18.90
C THR A 159 -9.05 3.09 -20.39
N ILE A 160 -10.03 3.50 -21.20
CA ILE A 160 -9.83 3.68 -22.64
C ILE A 160 -9.45 5.14 -22.86
N LYS A 161 -8.17 5.42 -23.10
CA LYS A 161 -7.74 6.73 -23.59
C LYS A 161 -7.90 6.75 -25.11
N ILE A 162 -8.97 7.39 -25.57
CA ILE A 162 -9.21 7.65 -26.99
C ILE A 162 -8.42 8.91 -27.36
N GLY A 163 -7.21 8.74 -27.91
CA GLY A 163 -6.47 9.82 -28.57
C GLY A 163 -6.86 9.94 -30.05
N CYS A 164 -6.55 11.08 -30.67
CA CYS A 164 -6.95 11.43 -32.04
C CYS A 164 -6.57 10.36 -33.11
N CYS A 165 -5.58 9.49 -32.85
CA CYS A 165 -5.17 8.45 -33.81
C CYS A 165 -4.76 7.08 -33.20
N ARG A 166 -4.83 6.88 -31.87
CA ARG A 166 -4.55 5.56 -31.24
C ARG A 166 -5.38 5.39 -29.96
N CYS A 167 -6.17 4.33 -29.91
CA CYS A 167 -6.79 3.86 -28.68
C CYS A 167 -5.79 3.01 -27.91
N LYS A 168 -5.24 3.52 -26.81
CA LYS A 168 -4.48 2.70 -25.86
C LYS A 168 -5.45 2.14 -24.82
N GLN A 169 -5.61 0.81 -24.80
CA GLN A 169 -6.36 0.11 -23.77
C GLN A 169 -5.38 -0.35 -22.69
N THR A 170 -5.64 0.00 -21.43
CA THR A 170 -4.97 -0.64 -20.30
C THR A 170 -5.79 -1.83 -19.81
N PRO A 171 -5.15 -2.97 -19.47
CA PRO A 171 -5.84 -4.07 -18.81
C PRO A 171 -6.43 -3.63 -17.46
N PRO A 172 -7.44 -4.34 -16.93
CA PRO A 172 -7.99 -4.05 -15.61
C PRO A 172 -6.90 -4.32 -14.56
N TYR A 173 -6.73 -3.40 -13.62
CA TYR A 173 -5.72 -3.53 -12.59
C TYR A 173 -6.36 -4.04 -11.30
N HIS A 174 -6.00 -5.26 -10.92
CA HIS A 174 -6.47 -5.86 -9.68
C HIS A 174 -5.54 -5.44 -8.54
N ALA A 175 -6.01 -4.52 -7.70
CA ALA A 175 -5.23 -3.95 -6.61
C ALA A 175 -5.33 -4.77 -5.31
N ILE A 176 -6.46 -5.45 -5.10
CA ILE A 176 -6.67 -6.38 -3.98
C ILE A 176 -7.39 -7.62 -4.52
N ASN A 177 -6.83 -8.80 -4.22
CA ASN A 177 -7.19 -10.09 -4.81
C ASN A 177 -7.68 -11.07 -3.74
N GLY A 178 -8.75 -10.71 -3.02
CA GLY A 178 -9.41 -11.62 -2.07
C GLY A 178 -8.69 -11.69 -0.73
N LEU A 179 -8.65 -10.58 0.01
CA LEU A 179 -8.03 -10.52 1.32
C LEU A 179 -8.96 -11.10 2.40
N TRP A 180 -8.46 -12.06 3.19
CA TRP A 180 -9.14 -12.66 4.34
C TRP A 180 -8.27 -12.51 5.59
N VAL A 181 -8.64 -11.61 6.50
CA VAL A 181 -7.85 -11.34 7.71
C VAL A 181 -8.68 -10.66 8.79
N ASN A 182 -8.40 -10.98 10.06
CA ASN A 182 -8.97 -10.28 11.20
C ASN A 182 -7.91 -9.39 11.88
N PHE A 183 -8.30 -8.15 12.17
CA PHE A 183 -7.55 -7.26 13.06
C PHE A 183 -8.18 -7.31 14.44
N ARG A 184 -7.39 -7.70 15.44
CA ARG A 184 -7.86 -7.85 16.82
C ARG A 184 -7.96 -6.50 17.53
N LYS A 185 -8.80 -6.45 18.56
CA LYS A 185 -8.89 -5.32 19.49
C LYS A 185 -7.60 -5.22 20.31
N ASP A 186 -7.27 -4.01 20.74
CA ASP A 186 -6.09 -3.71 21.58
C ASP A 186 -4.74 -4.18 20.99
N GLN A 187 -4.67 -4.34 19.68
CA GLN A 187 -3.47 -4.76 18.95
C GLN A 187 -3.11 -3.77 17.84
N LEU A 188 -1.81 -3.65 17.59
CA LEU A 188 -1.28 -2.94 16.43
C LEU A 188 -0.98 -3.96 15.33
N PHE A 189 -1.80 -3.92 14.28
CA PHE A 189 -1.60 -4.70 13.07
C PHE A 189 -0.85 -3.87 12.03
N CYS A 190 0.30 -4.36 11.59
CA CYS A 190 1.11 -3.71 10.56
C CYS A 190 0.99 -4.42 9.22
N LEU A 191 0.53 -3.71 8.20
CA LEU A 191 0.45 -4.17 6.83
C LEU A 191 1.68 -3.67 6.07
N LEU A 192 2.65 -4.59 5.89
CA LEU A 192 3.92 -4.35 5.21
C LEU A 192 3.81 -4.80 3.75
N GLY A 193 4.54 -4.18 2.83
CA GLY A 193 4.47 -4.53 1.41
C GLY A 193 5.25 -3.55 0.56
N PRO A 194 5.70 -3.92 -0.65
CA PRO A 194 6.29 -2.96 -1.58
C PRO A 194 5.24 -1.95 -2.08
N ASN A 195 5.70 -0.94 -2.81
CA ASN A 195 4.81 -0.01 -3.50
C ASN A 195 3.97 -0.78 -4.54
N GLY A 196 2.68 -0.47 -4.62
CA GLY A 196 1.76 -1.21 -5.50
C GLY A 196 1.30 -2.58 -4.97
N ALA A 197 1.62 -2.94 -3.72
CA ALA A 197 1.12 -4.18 -3.12
C ALA A 197 -0.38 -4.19 -2.78
N GLY A 198 -1.04 -3.03 -2.76
CA GLY A 198 -2.46 -2.89 -2.40
C GLY A 198 -2.74 -2.36 -0.98
N LYS A 199 -1.70 -1.96 -0.23
CA LYS A 199 -1.78 -1.44 1.15
C LYS A 199 -2.74 -0.26 1.31
N THR A 200 -2.43 0.87 0.67
CA THR A 200 -3.24 2.10 0.69
C THR A 200 -4.62 1.85 0.08
N THR A 201 -4.74 0.99 -0.93
CA THR A 201 -6.04 0.61 -1.49
C THR A 201 -6.90 -0.14 -0.47
N THR A 202 -6.30 -1.00 0.36
CA THR A 202 -7.00 -1.74 1.43
C THR A 202 -7.51 -0.76 2.48
N ILE A 203 -6.67 0.16 2.95
CA ILE A 203 -7.08 1.23 3.86
C ILE A 203 -8.21 2.05 3.25
N ASN A 204 -8.08 2.49 2.00
CA ASN A 204 -9.09 3.31 1.31
C ASN A 204 -10.45 2.61 1.19
N CYS A 205 -10.45 1.27 1.08
CA CYS A 205 -11.66 0.47 1.13
C CYS A 205 -12.27 0.44 2.54
N LEU A 206 -11.45 0.26 3.59
CA LEU A 206 -11.91 0.23 4.98
C LEU A 206 -12.49 1.56 5.46
N ILE A 207 -11.90 2.69 5.06
CA ILE A 207 -12.38 4.04 5.40
C ILE A 207 -13.51 4.53 4.48
N GLY A 208 -13.86 3.76 3.44
CA GLY A 208 -14.93 4.07 2.50
C GLY A 208 -14.65 5.27 1.58
N ILE A 209 -13.39 5.57 1.27
CA ILE A 209 -13.00 6.49 0.20
C ILE A 209 -13.14 5.78 -1.16
N SER A 210 -12.69 4.53 -1.24
CA SER A 210 -12.84 3.68 -2.42
C SER A 210 -13.91 2.62 -2.18
N PRO A 211 -14.85 2.41 -3.11
CA PRO A 211 -15.86 1.37 -2.96
C PRO A 211 -15.20 0.02 -3.24
N VAL A 212 -15.58 -1.01 -2.47
CA VAL A 212 -15.13 -2.39 -2.70
C VAL A 212 -15.73 -2.94 -3.99
N THR A 213 -14.97 -3.72 -4.74
CA THR A 213 -15.45 -4.38 -5.98
C THR A 213 -16.08 -5.73 -5.68
N GLY A 214 -15.54 -6.46 -4.69
CA GLY A 214 -16.06 -7.75 -4.21
C GLY A 214 -15.68 -7.98 -2.75
N GLY A 215 -16.27 -9.01 -2.15
CA GLY A 215 -16.15 -9.28 -0.70
C GLY A 215 -16.92 -8.28 0.16
N ASP A 216 -16.58 -8.24 1.45
CA ASP A 216 -17.01 -7.20 2.40
C ASP A 216 -15.96 -7.04 3.52
N ALA A 217 -16.07 -5.99 4.32
CA ALA A 217 -15.33 -5.83 5.56
C ALA A 217 -16.26 -5.30 6.66
N THR A 218 -16.20 -5.88 7.85
CA THR A 218 -16.97 -5.43 9.02
C THR A 218 -16.03 -4.77 10.02
N ILE A 219 -16.40 -3.60 10.53
CA ILE A 219 -15.66 -2.85 11.55
C ILE A 219 -16.57 -2.69 12.75
N TYR A 220 -16.23 -3.31 13.89
CA TYR A 220 -17.09 -3.39 15.07
C TYR A 220 -18.55 -3.80 14.74
N GLY A 221 -18.72 -4.81 13.87
CA GLY A 221 -20.04 -5.32 13.44
C GLY A 221 -20.76 -4.46 12.38
N HIS A 222 -20.14 -3.38 11.88
CA HIS A 222 -20.69 -2.56 10.81
C HIS A 222 -20.01 -2.87 9.47
N SER A 223 -20.80 -3.22 8.44
CA SER A 223 -20.29 -3.45 7.08
C SER A 223 -19.90 -2.15 6.38
N VAL A 224 -18.74 -2.16 5.68
CA VAL A 224 -18.26 -1.04 4.84
C VAL A 224 -19.06 -0.88 3.55
N ARG A 225 -19.72 -1.96 3.06
CA ARG A 225 -20.58 -1.91 1.88
C ARG A 225 -21.91 -1.21 2.15
N ASN A 226 -22.40 -1.30 3.38
CA ASN A 226 -23.64 -0.65 3.78
C ASN A 226 -23.39 0.83 4.07
N SER A 227 -24.15 1.74 3.45
CA SER A 227 -24.04 3.18 3.67
C SER A 227 -24.32 3.59 5.12
N VAL A 228 -25.28 2.91 5.79
CA VAL A 228 -25.60 3.14 7.21
C VAL A 228 -24.45 2.63 8.08
N GLY A 229 -23.93 1.44 7.76
CA GLY A 229 -22.76 0.88 8.43
C GLY A 229 -21.58 1.83 8.36
N MET A 230 -21.24 2.32 7.16
CA MET A 230 -20.16 3.26 6.93
C MET A 230 -20.31 4.57 7.70
N SER A 231 -21.53 5.09 7.87
CA SER A 231 -21.78 6.29 8.70
C SER A 231 -21.42 6.05 10.17
N ASN A 232 -21.75 4.88 10.70
CA ASN A 232 -21.38 4.49 12.07
C ASN A 232 -19.87 4.24 12.19
N ILE A 233 -19.26 3.56 11.22
CA ILE A 233 -17.81 3.32 11.16
C ILE A 233 -17.04 4.65 11.24
N ARG A 234 -17.42 5.67 10.46
CA ARG A 234 -16.75 6.99 10.45
C ARG A 234 -16.74 7.70 11.81
N LYS A 235 -17.67 7.38 12.70
CA LYS A 235 -17.70 7.88 14.08
C LYS A 235 -16.73 7.13 14.99
N LEU A 236 -16.47 5.86 14.69
CA LEU A 236 -15.61 4.96 15.48
C LEU A 236 -14.13 5.00 15.07
N ILE A 237 -13.83 5.47 13.85
CA ILE A 237 -12.47 5.47 13.29
C ILE A 237 -11.76 6.83 13.36
N GLY A 238 -10.46 6.77 13.60
CA GLY A 238 -9.49 7.84 13.37
C GLY A 238 -8.61 7.50 12.17
N VAL A 239 -8.31 8.47 11.31
CA VAL A 239 -7.50 8.23 10.10
C VAL A 239 -6.39 9.26 10.02
N CYS A 240 -5.15 8.81 9.93
CA CYS A 240 -3.99 9.64 9.57
C CYS A 240 -3.53 9.22 8.17
N PRO A 241 -3.89 9.97 7.11
CA PRO A 241 -3.51 9.63 5.73
C PRO A 241 -2.02 9.89 5.48
N GLN A 242 -1.50 9.48 4.32
CA GLN A 242 -0.10 9.69 3.96
C GLN A 242 0.31 11.18 3.91
N PHE A 243 -0.58 12.05 3.45
CA PHE A 243 -0.35 13.50 3.42
C PHE A 243 -0.98 14.21 4.64
N ASP A 244 -0.35 15.28 5.10
CA ASP A 244 -0.86 16.07 6.21
C ASP A 244 -2.04 16.96 5.78
N ILE A 245 -3.19 16.83 6.45
CA ILE A 245 -4.39 17.63 6.20
C ILE A 245 -4.36 18.88 7.09
N LEU A 246 -3.39 19.77 6.83
CA LEU A 246 -3.17 20.96 7.63
C LEU A 246 -3.32 22.23 6.79
N TRP A 247 -3.86 23.28 7.39
CA TRP A 247 -3.93 24.63 6.84
C TRP A 247 -2.81 25.47 7.43
N ASP A 248 -1.91 25.97 6.58
CA ASP A 248 -0.72 26.71 7.03
C ASP A 248 -1.05 27.98 7.85
N ALA A 249 -2.23 28.56 7.67
CA ALA A 249 -2.69 29.75 8.38
C ALA A 249 -3.12 29.50 9.83
N LEU A 250 -3.61 28.29 10.13
CA LEU A 250 -4.17 27.93 11.44
C LEU A 250 -3.07 27.46 12.40
N SER A 251 -3.24 27.74 13.69
CA SER A 251 -2.37 27.22 14.75
C SER A 251 -2.63 25.74 15.04
N GLY A 252 -1.70 25.05 15.70
CA GLY A 252 -1.90 23.66 16.12
C GLY A 252 -3.15 23.49 17.01
N GLN A 253 -3.37 24.43 17.93
CA GLN A 253 -4.58 24.45 18.77
C GLN A 253 -5.85 24.66 17.94
N GLU A 254 -5.86 25.64 17.03
CA GLU A 254 -7.03 25.93 16.17
C GLU A 254 -7.42 24.74 15.30
N HIS A 255 -6.45 23.97 14.78
CA HIS A 255 -6.73 22.73 14.06
C HIS A 255 -7.51 21.73 14.93
N LEU A 256 -7.05 21.49 16.16
CA LEU A 256 -7.73 20.54 17.05
C LEU A 256 -9.13 21.02 17.43
N TYR A 257 -9.32 22.32 17.64
CA TYR A 257 -10.64 22.90 17.89
C TYR A 257 -11.58 22.69 16.69
N LEU A 258 -11.08 22.94 15.48
CA LEU A 258 -11.84 22.76 14.24
C LEU A 258 -12.26 21.29 14.06
N PHE A 259 -11.31 20.36 14.13
CA PHE A 259 -11.61 18.94 13.94
C PHE A 259 -12.43 18.33 15.08
N ALA A 260 -12.26 18.77 16.33
CA ALA A 260 -13.11 18.36 17.44
C ALA A 260 -14.56 18.84 17.26
N SER A 261 -14.74 20.07 16.76
CA SER A 261 -16.06 20.61 16.42
C SER A 261 -16.71 19.81 15.28
N ILE A 262 -15.96 19.47 14.23
CA ILE A 262 -16.45 18.65 13.10
C ILE A 262 -16.83 17.24 13.56
N LYS A 263 -16.05 16.65 14.48
CA LYS A 263 -16.36 15.35 15.10
C LYS A 263 -17.55 15.40 16.07
N GLY A 264 -18.11 16.59 16.34
CA GLY A 264 -19.30 16.78 17.17
C GLY A 264 -18.99 16.68 18.67
N GLN A 265 -17.78 17.00 19.09
CA GLN A 265 -17.43 17.03 20.52
C GLN A 265 -18.17 18.18 21.23
N PRO A 266 -18.61 17.99 22.49
CA PRO A 266 -19.29 19.03 23.25
C PRO A 266 -18.37 20.25 23.48
N PRO A 267 -18.83 21.49 23.20
CA PRO A 267 -18.00 22.69 23.23
C PRO A 267 -17.19 22.88 24.51
N ASN A 268 -17.78 22.54 25.66
CA ASN A 268 -17.15 22.68 26.98
C ASN A 268 -15.92 21.78 27.17
N TYR A 269 -15.80 20.68 26.41
CA TYR A 269 -14.69 19.75 26.52
C TYR A 269 -13.64 19.94 25.42
N ILE A 270 -13.94 20.66 24.34
CA ILE A 270 -13.05 20.82 23.18
C ILE A 270 -11.68 21.35 23.60
N GLU A 271 -11.65 22.36 24.47
CA GLU A 271 -10.40 22.94 24.98
C GLU A 271 -9.57 21.89 25.73
N SER A 272 -10.18 21.16 26.66
CA SER A 272 -9.51 20.10 27.42
C SER A 272 -8.99 18.96 26.53
N ILE A 273 -9.75 18.60 25.49
CA ILE A 273 -9.37 17.58 24.52
C ILE A 273 -8.18 18.06 23.69
N ALA A 274 -8.21 19.31 23.23
CA ALA A 274 -7.13 19.88 22.44
C ALA A 274 -5.82 19.93 23.23
N TYR A 275 -5.84 20.42 24.48
CA TYR A 275 -4.65 20.44 25.33
C TYR A 275 -4.12 19.04 25.65
N LYS A 276 -5.01 18.09 25.95
CA LYS A 276 -4.63 16.69 26.18
C LYS A 276 -3.95 16.08 24.94
N LEU A 277 -4.51 16.28 23.75
CA LEU A 277 -3.94 15.74 22.53
C LEU A 277 -2.60 16.40 22.16
N LEU A 278 -2.46 17.72 22.38
CA LEU A 278 -1.18 18.42 22.19
C LEU A 278 -0.10 17.90 23.14
N ASP A 279 -0.46 17.55 24.37
CA ASP A 279 0.44 16.93 25.34
C ASP A 279 0.84 15.52 24.91
N GLU A 280 -0.12 14.67 24.52
CA GLU A 280 0.12 13.32 24.01
C GLU A 280 1.10 13.31 22.83
N VAL A 281 1.01 14.30 21.92
CA VAL A 281 1.93 14.41 20.77
C VAL A 281 3.16 15.29 21.01
N ARG A 282 3.38 15.76 22.24
CA ARG A 282 4.50 16.61 22.65
C ARG A 282 4.64 17.89 21.78
N LEU A 283 3.53 18.59 21.58
CA LEU A 283 3.43 19.85 20.81
C LEU A 283 2.89 21.03 21.64
N THR A 284 2.83 20.91 22.97
CA THR A 284 2.32 21.94 23.88
C THR A 284 3.05 23.28 23.76
N GLU A 285 4.38 23.28 23.65
CA GLU A 285 5.19 24.51 23.50
C GLU A 285 4.90 25.27 22.21
N SER A 286 4.53 24.54 21.14
CA SER A 286 4.27 25.11 19.81
C SER A 286 2.78 25.25 19.51
N ALA A 287 1.90 25.05 20.49
CA ALA A 287 0.43 24.99 20.30
C ALA A 287 -0.15 26.22 19.57
N ASN A 288 0.34 27.41 19.91
CA ASN A 288 -0.06 28.69 19.32
C ASN A 288 0.67 29.02 18.02
N GLY A 289 1.70 28.24 17.66
CA GLY A 289 2.43 28.40 16.41
C GLY A 289 1.59 27.98 15.21
N ARG A 290 1.70 28.73 14.12
CA ARG A 290 1.02 28.41 12.86
C ARG A 290 1.57 27.12 12.26
N ALA A 291 0.70 26.25 11.74
CA ALA A 291 1.10 25.00 11.11
C ALA A 291 2.07 25.23 9.94
N GLY A 292 2.00 26.36 9.24
CA GLY A 292 2.96 26.72 8.19
C GLY A 292 4.41 26.84 8.67
N SER A 293 4.64 27.16 9.94
CA SER A 293 5.97 27.26 10.56
C SER A 293 6.49 25.95 11.15
N TYR A 294 5.67 24.89 11.18
CA TYR A 294 6.04 23.60 11.74
C TYR A 294 7.00 22.85 10.81
N SER A 295 7.96 22.14 11.42
CA SER A 295 8.75 21.14 10.69
C SER A 295 7.87 19.99 10.20
N GLY A 296 8.33 19.22 9.21
CA GLY A 296 7.58 18.06 8.70
C GLY A 296 7.18 17.07 9.81
N GLY A 297 8.06 16.81 10.77
CA GLY A 297 7.74 15.95 11.92
C GLY A 297 6.73 16.56 12.90
N MET A 298 6.71 17.88 13.06
CA MET A 298 5.68 18.56 13.85
C MET A 298 4.31 18.53 13.15
N LYS A 299 4.28 18.77 11.83
CA LYS A 299 3.06 18.62 11.02
C LYS A 299 2.50 17.20 11.15
N ARG A 300 3.37 16.19 11.05
CA ARG A 300 2.96 14.79 11.17
C ARG A 300 2.38 14.44 12.54
N ARG A 301 3.01 14.92 13.61
CA ARG A 301 2.51 14.74 14.99
C ARG A 301 1.15 15.43 15.18
N LEU A 302 0.94 16.59 14.59
CA LEU A 302 -0.37 17.26 14.60
C LEU A 302 -1.43 16.48 13.81
N SER A 303 -1.09 15.95 12.62
CA SER A 303 -1.98 15.06 11.85
C SER A 303 -2.38 13.82 12.64
N PHE A 304 -1.43 13.23 13.39
CA PHE A 304 -1.72 12.10 14.27
C PHE A 304 -2.64 12.51 15.43
N ALA A 305 -2.42 13.67 16.07
CA ALA A 305 -3.33 14.20 17.09
C ALA A 305 -4.77 14.38 16.56
N ILE A 306 -4.92 14.88 15.33
CA ILE A 306 -6.22 15.02 14.67
C ILE A 306 -6.92 13.65 14.53
N ALA A 307 -6.17 12.60 14.18
CA ALA A 307 -6.71 11.25 14.06
C ALA A 307 -7.22 10.69 15.40
N LEU A 308 -6.64 11.11 16.54
CA LEU A 308 -7.03 10.67 17.89
C LEU A 308 -8.23 11.43 18.49
N ILE A 309 -8.73 12.47 17.81
CA ILE A 309 -9.88 13.24 18.29
C ILE A 309 -11.12 12.35 18.46
N GLY A 310 -11.74 12.46 19.63
CA GLY A 310 -12.96 11.74 19.96
C GLY A 310 -12.74 10.29 20.41
N ASP A 311 -11.51 9.94 20.79
CA ASP A 311 -11.13 8.63 21.33
C ASP A 311 -11.59 7.45 20.44
N PRO A 312 -11.10 7.39 19.19
CA PRO A 312 -11.53 6.37 18.25
C PRO A 312 -11.12 4.96 18.70
N LYS A 313 -12.00 3.98 18.51
CA LYS A 313 -11.73 2.57 18.83
C LYS A 313 -10.80 1.88 17.84
N LEU A 314 -10.70 2.44 16.62
CA LEU A 314 -9.82 1.98 15.56
C LEU A 314 -9.10 3.19 14.96
N VAL A 315 -7.77 3.16 14.94
CA VAL A 315 -6.94 4.18 14.29
C VAL A 315 -6.25 3.56 13.09
N ILE A 316 -6.37 4.19 11.92
CA ILE A 316 -5.73 3.76 10.69
C ILE A 316 -4.66 4.78 10.31
N LEU A 317 -3.42 4.31 10.17
CA LEU A 317 -2.24 5.12 9.87
C LEU A 317 -1.67 4.69 8.53
N ASP A 318 -1.75 5.58 7.54
CA ASP A 318 -1.17 5.34 6.22
C ASP A 318 0.20 5.98 6.12
N GLU A 319 1.24 5.15 6.19
CA GLU A 319 2.64 5.56 6.09
C GLU A 319 3.00 6.77 7.00
N PRO A 320 2.94 6.63 8.33
CA PRO A 320 3.09 7.74 9.27
C PRO A 320 4.48 8.36 9.30
N THR A 321 5.54 7.63 8.95
CA THR A 321 6.91 8.11 9.13
C THR A 321 7.72 8.26 7.84
N THR A 322 7.06 8.14 6.69
CA THR A 322 7.68 8.33 5.37
C THR A 322 8.20 9.77 5.22
N GLY A 323 9.45 9.91 4.79
CA GLY A 323 10.09 11.22 4.56
C GLY A 323 10.50 11.99 5.83
N MET A 324 10.41 11.37 7.01
CA MET A 324 10.84 11.97 8.28
C MET A 324 12.29 11.62 8.62
N ASP A 325 12.96 12.56 9.29
CA ASP A 325 14.29 12.33 9.87
C ASP A 325 14.24 11.24 10.98
N PRO A 326 15.36 10.53 11.24
CA PRO A 326 15.38 9.42 12.18
C PRO A 326 14.94 9.77 13.60
N ILE A 327 15.20 11.00 14.07
CA ILE A 327 14.88 11.42 15.44
C ILE A 327 13.37 11.68 15.55
N SER A 328 12.80 12.46 14.64
CA SER A 328 11.36 12.72 14.60
C SER A 328 10.56 11.43 14.42
N ARG A 329 11.08 10.48 13.62
CA ARG A 329 10.46 9.15 13.44
C ARG A 329 10.34 8.41 14.76
N ARG A 330 11.41 8.34 15.56
CA ARG A 330 11.38 7.69 16.88
C ARG A 330 10.38 8.37 17.83
N HIS A 331 10.29 9.69 17.81
CA HIS A 331 9.28 10.39 18.59
C HIS A 331 7.85 10.01 18.18
N VAL A 332 7.56 9.91 16.87
CA VAL A 332 6.25 9.45 16.39
C VAL A 332 5.98 8.00 16.81
N TRP A 333 7.00 7.13 16.78
CA TRP A 333 6.87 5.75 17.22
C TRP A 333 6.50 5.64 18.70
N ASP A 334 7.14 6.43 19.57
CA ASP A 334 6.80 6.48 20.99
C ASP A 334 5.34 6.88 21.20
N ILE A 335 4.89 7.93 20.48
CA ILE A 335 3.51 8.41 20.55
C ILE A 335 2.52 7.34 20.08
N ILE A 336 2.80 6.63 18.98
CA ILE A 336 1.94 5.54 18.48
C ILE A 336 1.87 4.40 19.50
N LYS A 337 3.02 4.04 20.09
CA LYS A 337 3.11 2.98 21.11
C LYS A 337 2.31 3.33 22.37
N ASP A 338 2.32 4.59 22.78
CA ASP A 338 1.52 5.08 23.91
C ASP A 338 0.01 5.12 23.57
N ALA A 339 -0.33 5.55 22.34
CA ALA A 339 -1.71 5.64 21.86
C ALA A 339 -2.41 4.29 21.62
N LYS A 340 -1.63 3.19 21.54
CA LYS A 340 -2.10 1.81 21.36
C LYS A 340 -3.01 1.30 22.47
N ARG A 341 -2.87 1.81 23.71
CA ARG A 341 -3.62 1.30 24.86
C ARG A 341 -5.12 1.52 24.67
N GLY A 342 -5.91 0.43 24.73
CA GLY A 342 -7.37 0.48 24.63
C GLY A 342 -7.94 0.70 23.22
N ARG A 343 -7.09 0.58 22.18
CA ARG A 343 -7.47 0.85 20.78
C ARG A 343 -6.85 -0.18 19.84
N ALA A 344 -7.55 -0.49 18.76
CA ALA A 344 -6.95 -1.21 17.63
C ALA A 344 -6.24 -0.20 16.71
N ILE A 345 -5.02 -0.50 16.29
CA ILE A 345 -4.28 0.34 15.34
C ILE A 345 -3.94 -0.49 14.10
N VAL A 346 -4.25 0.03 12.91
CA VAL A 346 -3.84 -0.56 11.63
C VAL A 346 -2.85 0.40 10.99
N LEU A 347 -1.63 -0.08 10.79
CA LEU A 347 -0.52 0.69 10.25
C LEU A 347 -0.12 0.13 8.89
N THR A 348 -0.09 0.94 7.84
CA THR A 348 0.63 0.58 6.60
C THR A 348 1.99 1.24 6.59
N THR A 349 3.00 0.46 6.23
CA THR A 349 4.35 0.97 6.07
C THR A 349 5.10 0.19 4.99
N HIS A 350 6.17 0.80 4.49
CA HIS A 350 7.20 0.11 3.72
C HIS A 350 8.52 0.03 4.51
N SER A 351 8.58 0.52 5.75
CA SER A 351 9.74 0.44 6.63
C SER A 351 9.69 -0.81 7.50
N MET A 352 10.68 -1.69 7.33
CA MET A 352 10.76 -2.92 8.11
C MET A 352 11.12 -2.65 9.57
N GLU A 353 11.93 -1.62 9.84
CA GLU A 353 12.25 -1.20 11.21
C GLU A 353 11.00 -0.74 11.96
N GLU A 354 10.14 0.04 11.30
CA GLU A 354 8.88 0.51 11.89
C GLU A 354 7.95 -0.66 12.23
N ALA A 355 7.80 -1.61 11.30
CA ALA A 355 7.00 -2.80 11.52
C ALA A 355 7.55 -3.64 12.68
N ASP A 356 8.87 -3.85 12.75
CA ASP A 356 9.52 -4.65 13.78
C ASP A 356 9.37 -4.05 15.20
N VAL A 357 9.40 -2.72 15.32
CA VAL A 357 9.35 -2.02 16.62
C VAL A 357 7.91 -1.81 17.12
N LEU A 358 6.97 -1.45 16.24
CA LEU A 358 5.63 -1.03 16.65
C LEU A 358 4.59 -2.15 16.71
N SER A 359 4.73 -3.17 15.86
CA SER A 359 3.64 -4.11 15.60
C SER A 359 3.58 -5.28 16.57
N ASP A 360 2.36 -5.74 16.84
CA ASP A 360 2.13 -7.05 17.48
C ASP A 360 2.05 -8.16 16.44
N ARG A 361 1.43 -7.83 15.29
CA ARG A 361 1.20 -8.75 14.19
C ARG A 361 1.48 -8.03 12.89
N ILE A 362 2.24 -8.67 12.02
CA ILE A 362 2.66 -8.17 10.72
C ILE A 362 2.00 -9.04 9.65
N GLY A 363 1.35 -8.41 8.68
CA GLY A 363 0.93 -9.03 7.44
C GLY A 363 1.76 -8.49 6.28
N ILE A 364 2.44 -9.35 5.53
CA ILE A 364 3.18 -8.93 4.33
C ILE A 364 2.30 -9.14 3.10
N MET A 365 1.98 -8.06 2.40
CA MET A 365 1.25 -8.07 1.14
C MET A 365 2.17 -7.96 -0.06
N ALA A 366 1.86 -8.70 -1.11
CA ALA A 366 2.46 -8.55 -2.43
C ALA A 366 1.42 -8.83 -3.51
N LYS A 367 1.43 -8.02 -4.59
CA LYS A 367 0.53 -8.17 -5.75
C LYS A 367 -0.96 -8.32 -5.38
N GLY A 368 -1.42 -7.53 -4.40
CA GLY A 368 -2.82 -7.51 -3.96
C GLY A 368 -3.25 -8.68 -3.06
N ARG A 369 -2.34 -9.57 -2.66
CA ARG A 369 -2.62 -10.70 -1.75
C ARG A 369 -1.78 -10.62 -0.48
N LEU A 370 -2.29 -11.21 0.60
CA LEU A 370 -1.52 -11.43 1.83
C LEU A 370 -0.67 -12.70 1.64
N ARG A 371 0.65 -12.57 1.82
CA ARG A 371 1.60 -13.67 1.59
C ARG A 371 2.01 -14.38 2.86
N CYS A 372 2.22 -13.64 3.94
CA CYS A 372 2.48 -14.22 5.25
C CYS A 372 1.88 -13.35 6.35
N ILE A 373 1.62 -13.96 7.50
CA ILE A 373 1.06 -13.26 8.66
C ILE A 373 1.64 -13.83 9.95
N GLY A 374 2.07 -12.97 10.87
CA GLY A 374 2.63 -13.46 12.14
C GLY A 374 3.29 -12.36 12.96
N THR A 375 3.89 -12.75 14.09
CA THR A 375 4.79 -11.84 14.84
C THR A 375 6.10 -11.67 14.09
N SER A 376 6.85 -10.60 14.34
CA SER A 376 8.16 -10.39 13.72
C SER A 376 9.09 -11.60 13.91
N ILE A 377 9.12 -12.18 15.11
CA ILE A 377 9.94 -13.34 15.43
C ILE A 377 9.50 -14.57 14.62
N ARG A 378 8.18 -14.83 14.52
CA ARG A 378 7.64 -15.94 13.73
C ARG A 378 8.01 -15.81 12.26
N LEU A 379 7.87 -14.60 11.69
CA LEU A 379 8.22 -14.34 10.29
C LEU A 379 9.73 -14.52 10.03
N LYS A 380 10.58 -13.99 10.92
CA LYS A 380 12.04 -14.16 10.84
C LYS A 380 12.46 -15.62 10.96
N SER A 381 11.85 -16.38 11.86
CA SER A 381 12.18 -17.80 12.03
C SER A 381 11.69 -18.69 10.87
N ARG A 382 10.60 -18.30 10.19
CA ARG A 382 9.98 -19.13 9.14
C ARG A 382 10.52 -18.82 7.75
N PHE A 383 10.72 -17.54 7.45
CA PHE A 383 11.09 -17.05 6.12
C PHE A 383 12.50 -16.45 6.07
N GLY A 384 13.18 -16.41 7.22
CA GLY A 384 14.58 -16.02 7.31
C GLY A 384 15.49 -17.05 6.66
N THR A 385 16.65 -16.58 6.23
CA THR A 385 17.74 -17.44 5.74
C THR A 385 18.49 -18.15 6.88
N GLY A 386 18.10 -17.91 8.15
CA GLY A 386 18.70 -18.52 9.32
C GLY A 386 19.06 -17.53 10.43
N PHE A 387 20.15 -17.82 11.13
CA PHE A 387 20.76 -16.96 12.14
C PHE A 387 21.93 -16.19 11.55
N ILE A 388 22.10 -14.94 11.96
CA ILE A 388 23.25 -14.13 11.59
C ILE A 388 24.22 -14.13 12.76
N ALA A 389 25.43 -14.64 12.55
CA ALA A 389 26.51 -14.61 13.52
C ALA A 389 27.55 -13.56 13.11
N ASN A 390 27.69 -12.51 13.91
CA ASN A 390 28.72 -11.49 13.77
C ASN A 390 29.85 -11.79 14.75
N VAL A 391 31.04 -12.05 14.21
CA VAL A 391 32.25 -12.28 15.00
C VAL A 391 33.12 -11.03 14.87
N SER A 392 33.35 -10.33 15.98
CA SER A 392 34.18 -9.12 16.02
C SER A 392 35.58 -9.44 16.54
N PHE A 393 36.58 -8.84 15.92
CA PHE A 393 37.99 -9.03 16.26
C PHE A 393 38.55 -7.79 16.96
N SER A 394 39.57 -7.96 17.79
CA SER A 394 40.21 -6.83 18.45
C SER A 394 41.18 -6.19 17.47
N ARG A 395 40.97 -4.91 17.14
CA ARG A 395 42.07 -4.11 16.63
C ARG A 395 43.05 -3.92 17.77
N SER A 396 44.25 -4.46 17.65
CA SER A 396 45.36 -4.07 18.50
C SER A 396 45.73 -2.62 18.13
N ASP A 397 45.23 -1.66 18.90
CA ASP A 397 45.74 -0.29 18.91
C ASP A 397 47.19 -0.31 19.38
N VAL A 398 48.12 -0.52 18.46
CA VAL A 398 49.55 -0.49 18.78
C VAL A 398 50.27 0.32 17.71
N GLY A 399 50.53 1.58 18.04
CA GLY A 399 51.53 2.42 17.36
C GLY A 399 52.97 1.95 17.58
N GLN A 400 53.25 0.66 17.39
CA GLN A 400 54.62 0.14 17.32
C GLN A 400 54.76 -0.79 16.12
N ALA A 401 55.70 -0.40 15.27
CA ALA A 401 56.02 -1.02 14.00
C ALA A 401 56.61 -2.42 14.17
N LEU A 402 55.79 -3.45 13.93
CA LEU A 402 56.14 -4.80 13.46
C LEU A 402 54.99 -5.25 12.52
N PRO A 403 55.18 -6.20 11.58
CA PRO A 403 54.25 -6.40 10.46
C PRO A 403 52.91 -7.00 10.95
N VAL A 404 51.92 -6.14 11.18
CA VAL A 404 50.60 -6.49 11.74
C VAL A 404 49.65 -7.10 10.68
N GLU A 405 49.98 -7.03 9.38
CA GLU A 405 49.11 -7.54 8.30
C GLU A 405 48.99 -9.08 8.29
N ASP A 406 50.06 -9.82 8.61
CA ASP A 406 50.06 -11.29 8.51
C ASP A 406 49.30 -11.98 9.66
N THR A 407 49.19 -11.36 10.83
CA THR A 407 48.52 -11.97 12.01
C THR A 407 47.01 -11.78 11.99
N ILE A 408 46.53 -10.70 11.36
CA ILE A 408 45.09 -10.42 11.20
C ILE A 408 44.48 -11.37 10.15
N THR A 409 45.21 -11.64 9.06
CA THR A 409 44.79 -12.59 8.02
C THR A 409 44.75 -14.02 8.53
N GLU A 410 45.75 -14.45 9.32
CA GLU A 410 45.78 -15.80 9.92
C GLU A 410 44.60 -16.07 10.87
N THR A 411 44.27 -15.11 11.74
CA THR A 411 43.15 -15.26 12.69
C THR A 411 41.79 -15.27 11.99
N HIS A 412 41.62 -14.42 10.97
CA HIS A 412 40.42 -14.43 10.13
C HIS A 412 40.28 -15.74 9.35
N GLU A 413 41.36 -16.27 8.78
CA GLU A 413 41.35 -17.57 8.10
C GLU A 413 41.04 -18.73 9.03
N ALA A 414 41.56 -18.72 10.27
CA ALA A 414 41.26 -19.76 11.25
C ALA A 414 39.75 -19.81 11.58
N VAL A 415 39.10 -18.66 11.75
CA VAL A 415 37.65 -18.58 11.97
C VAL A 415 36.88 -19.01 10.72
N LYS A 416 37.29 -18.59 9.52
CA LYS A 416 36.66 -19.03 8.26
C LYS A 416 36.75 -20.54 8.09
N GLN A 417 37.91 -21.14 8.36
CA GLN A 417 38.11 -22.59 8.28
C GLN A 417 37.26 -23.33 9.32
N PHE A 418 37.13 -22.78 10.54
CA PHE A 418 36.28 -23.36 11.57
C PHE A 418 34.81 -23.41 11.14
N PHE A 419 34.26 -22.30 10.62
CA PHE A 419 32.89 -22.27 10.10
C PHE A 419 32.73 -23.15 8.84
N LYS A 420 33.74 -23.21 7.97
CA LYS A 420 33.73 -24.07 6.78
C LYS A 420 33.76 -25.56 7.13
N TYR A 421 34.53 -25.98 8.13
CA TYR A 421 34.63 -27.38 8.55
C TYR A 421 33.40 -27.83 9.36
N ASN A 422 32.97 -27.03 10.33
CA ASN A 422 31.88 -27.42 11.23
C ASN A 422 30.51 -27.18 10.65
N LEU A 423 30.35 -26.11 9.87
CA LEU A 423 29.07 -25.73 9.30
C LEU A 423 29.04 -25.80 7.79
N LYS A 424 30.14 -25.90 7.04
CA LYS A 424 30.15 -25.77 5.56
C LYS A 424 29.52 -24.46 5.09
N ILE A 425 29.91 -23.35 5.70
CA ILE A 425 29.40 -22.00 5.41
C ILE A 425 30.57 -21.06 5.18
N GLU A 426 30.39 -20.14 4.23
CA GLU A 426 31.32 -19.05 3.93
C GLU A 426 30.76 -17.71 4.44
N PRO A 427 31.62 -16.76 4.81
CA PRO A 427 31.16 -15.47 5.32
C PRO A 427 30.43 -14.67 4.23
N LYS A 428 29.30 -14.06 4.60
CA LYS A 428 28.50 -13.19 3.72
C LYS A 428 29.11 -11.79 3.61
N VAL A 429 29.74 -11.31 4.69
CA VAL A 429 30.46 -10.03 4.73
C VAL A 429 31.79 -10.26 5.43
N GLU A 430 32.85 -9.80 4.78
CA GLU A 430 34.20 -9.81 5.31
C GLU A 430 34.69 -8.37 5.50
N ASN A 431 35.09 -8.04 6.72
CA ASN A 431 35.72 -6.76 7.04
C ASN A 431 36.88 -7.01 8.01
N GLU A 432 37.87 -6.11 8.07
CA GLU A 432 39.02 -6.24 8.96
C GLU A 432 38.64 -6.30 10.45
N ALA A 433 37.49 -5.72 10.82
CA ALA A 433 37.04 -5.68 12.21
C ALA A 433 36.02 -6.77 12.56
N PHE A 434 35.34 -7.36 11.58
CA PHE A 434 34.29 -8.34 11.84
C PHE A 434 34.01 -9.24 10.62
N LEU A 435 33.59 -10.47 10.91
CA LEU A 435 33.07 -11.43 9.93
C LEU A 435 31.59 -11.70 10.22
N THR A 436 30.77 -11.71 9.16
CA THR A 436 29.34 -12.02 9.25
C THR A 436 29.04 -13.35 8.56
N PHE A 437 28.46 -14.30 9.29
CA PHE A 437 28.04 -15.60 8.78
C PHE A 437 26.51 -15.71 8.82
N VAL A 438 25.93 -16.34 7.80
CA VAL A 438 24.50 -16.71 7.79
C VAL A 438 24.40 -18.21 7.98
N ILE A 439 23.81 -18.62 9.09
CA ILE A 439 23.70 -20.02 9.50
C ILE A 439 22.27 -20.51 9.25
N PRO A 440 22.02 -21.35 8.23
CA PRO A 440 20.68 -21.77 7.90
C PRO A 440 20.05 -22.65 8.98
N HIS A 441 18.71 -22.66 9.01
CA HIS A 441 17.92 -23.31 10.06
C HIS A 441 18.11 -24.83 10.14
N ASP A 442 18.50 -25.47 9.05
CA ASP A 442 18.87 -26.90 9.00
C ASP A 442 20.02 -27.24 9.97
N ARG A 443 20.88 -26.25 10.27
CA ARG A 443 22.08 -26.39 11.12
C ARG A 443 21.91 -25.81 12.52
N GLU A 444 20.69 -25.42 12.90
CA GLU A 444 20.39 -24.80 14.20
C GLU A 444 20.80 -25.70 15.39
N SER A 445 20.57 -27.01 15.27
CA SER A 445 20.92 -27.98 16.33
C SER A 445 22.43 -28.04 16.65
N LEU A 446 23.28 -27.65 15.70
CA LEU A 446 24.74 -27.64 15.85
C LEU A 446 25.24 -26.36 16.53
N LEU A 447 24.42 -25.30 16.56
CA LEU A 447 24.83 -23.98 17.07
C LEU A 447 25.34 -24.06 18.51
N THR A 448 24.63 -24.76 19.39
CA THR A 448 25.02 -24.86 20.80
C THR A 448 26.41 -25.45 20.99
N LYS A 449 26.77 -26.47 20.18
CA LYS A 449 28.09 -27.10 20.23
C LYS A 449 29.16 -26.16 19.66
N ILE A 450 28.87 -25.54 18.53
CA ILE A 450 29.82 -24.68 17.80
C ILE A 450 30.14 -23.42 18.59
N PHE A 451 29.14 -22.79 19.21
CA PHE A 451 29.37 -21.61 20.03
C PHE A 451 30.12 -21.93 21.31
N LYS A 452 29.88 -23.11 21.92
CA LYS A 452 30.69 -23.57 23.04
C LYS A 452 32.16 -23.74 22.63
N ASP A 453 32.41 -24.39 21.49
CA ASP A 453 33.76 -24.59 20.96
C ASP A 453 34.44 -23.26 20.58
N LEU A 454 33.69 -22.29 20.05
CA LEU A 454 34.16 -20.92 19.77
C LEU A 454 34.50 -20.14 21.04
N GLU A 455 33.69 -20.29 22.09
CA GLU A 455 33.88 -19.59 23.35
C GLU A 455 35.09 -20.14 24.12
N GLU A 456 35.31 -21.46 24.09
CA GLU A 456 36.50 -22.11 24.63
C GLU A 456 37.78 -21.68 23.90
N ARG A 457 37.71 -21.47 22.58
CA ARG A 457 38.85 -21.06 21.73
C ARG A 457 38.89 -19.57 21.40
N LYS A 458 38.12 -18.75 22.11
CA LYS A 458 37.97 -17.31 21.85
C LYS A 458 39.32 -16.56 21.84
N ARG A 459 40.22 -16.93 22.76
CA ARG A 459 41.57 -16.35 22.88
C ARG A 459 42.52 -16.80 21.77
N GLU A 460 42.35 -18.02 21.28
CA GLU A 460 43.14 -18.60 20.19
C GLU A 460 42.78 -17.94 18.85
N PHE A 461 41.49 -17.65 18.65
CA PHE A 461 40.98 -17.01 17.44
C PHE A 461 41.02 -15.47 17.46
N GLY A 462 41.49 -14.84 18.53
CA GLY A 462 41.55 -13.37 18.62
C GLY A 462 40.19 -12.66 18.63
N ILE A 463 39.12 -13.36 19.02
CA ILE A 463 37.74 -12.85 18.95
C ILE A 463 37.43 -12.00 20.18
N THR A 464 36.93 -10.78 19.98
CA THR A 464 36.49 -9.88 21.04
C THR A 464 35.06 -10.19 21.46
N ASP A 465 34.15 -10.30 20.50
CA ASP A 465 32.72 -10.46 20.74
C ASP A 465 32.08 -11.33 19.65
N ILE A 466 31.03 -12.06 20.04
CA ILE A 466 30.25 -12.92 19.15
C ILE A 466 28.79 -12.56 19.37
N GLN A 467 28.15 -12.03 18.35
CA GLN A 467 26.74 -11.66 18.38
C GLN A 467 25.94 -12.59 17.48
N ILE A 468 24.87 -13.15 18.01
CA ILE A 468 23.95 -14.00 17.27
C ILE A 468 22.61 -13.28 17.23
N GLY A 469 22.09 -13.06 16.03
CA GLY A 469 20.78 -12.50 15.79
C GLY A 469 19.96 -13.40 14.88
N LEU A 470 18.64 -13.21 14.91
CA LEU A 470 17.79 -13.67 13.81
C LEU A 470 18.04 -12.80 12.58
N THR A 471 17.76 -13.34 11.39
CA THR A 471 17.73 -12.52 10.18
C THR A 471 16.79 -11.33 10.34
N THR A 472 17.11 -10.24 9.63
CA THR A 472 16.29 -9.04 9.68
C THR A 472 14.96 -9.24 8.97
N LEU A 473 13.94 -8.47 9.36
CA LEU A 473 12.65 -8.50 8.66
C LEU A 473 12.78 -8.03 7.20
N ASN A 474 13.81 -7.25 6.89
CA ASN A 474 14.13 -6.83 5.52
C ASN A 474 14.51 -8.02 4.62
N GLU A 475 15.30 -8.96 5.12
CA GLU A 475 15.67 -10.15 4.36
C GLU A 475 14.46 -11.06 4.08
N VAL A 476 13.62 -11.28 5.10
CA VAL A 476 12.33 -11.97 4.95
C VAL A 476 11.47 -11.31 3.87
N PHE A 477 11.36 -9.98 3.93
CA PHE A 477 10.57 -9.22 2.97
C PHE A 477 11.10 -9.36 1.54
N LEU A 478 12.42 -9.24 1.34
CA LEU A 478 13.03 -9.38 0.01
C LEU A 478 12.80 -10.77 -0.58
N ASN A 479 12.91 -11.83 0.23
CA ASN A 479 12.65 -13.19 -0.21
C ASN A 479 11.19 -13.38 -0.65
N ILE A 480 10.24 -12.87 0.14
CA ILE A 480 8.80 -12.96 -0.16
C ILE A 480 8.44 -12.11 -1.38
N ALA A 481 8.99 -10.90 -1.50
CA ALA A 481 8.76 -10.03 -2.64
C ALA A 481 9.30 -10.64 -3.94
N LYS A 482 10.52 -11.19 -3.93
CA LYS A 482 11.11 -11.91 -5.07
C LYS A 482 10.25 -13.11 -5.48
N LYS A 483 9.83 -13.94 -4.53
CA LYS A 483 8.96 -15.10 -4.81
C LYS A 483 7.61 -14.67 -5.42
N ALA A 484 6.97 -13.65 -4.85
CA ALA A 484 5.69 -13.16 -5.35
C ALA A 484 5.80 -12.53 -6.75
N GLU A 485 6.94 -11.93 -7.06
CA GLU A 485 7.19 -11.37 -8.39
C GLU A 485 7.44 -12.45 -9.43
N LEU A 486 8.24 -13.46 -9.10
CA LEU A 486 8.48 -14.64 -9.94
C LEU A 486 7.17 -15.34 -10.32
N GLU A 487 6.29 -15.58 -9.35
CA GLU A 487 4.98 -16.18 -9.59
C GLU A 487 4.09 -15.31 -10.48
N SER A 488 4.06 -13.99 -10.23
CA SER A 488 3.28 -13.04 -11.03
C SER A 488 3.78 -13.01 -12.47
N ALA A 489 5.10 -13.02 -12.67
CA ALA A 489 5.69 -12.99 -14.01
C ALA A 489 5.46 -14.31 -14.76
N THR A 490 5.46 -15.43 -14.04
CA THR A 490 5.11 -16.76 -14.57
C THR A 490 3.63 -16.81 -14.98
N ALA A 491 2.73 -16.29 -14.15
CA ALA A 491 1.29 -16.22 -14.44
C ALA A 491 0.97 -15.28 -15.61
N GLU A 492 1.69 -14.16 -15.73
CA GLU A 492 1.55 -13.20 -16.85
C GLU A 492 2.28 -13.65 -18.13
N GLY A 493 3.14 -14.68 -18.06
CA GLY A 493 3.97 -15.14 -19.18
C GLY A 493 4.96 -14.07 -19.67
N ARG A 494 5.47 -13.23 -18.77
CA ARG A 494 6.33 -12.09 -19.14
C ARG A 494 7.72 -12.57 -19.54
N LEU A 495 8.15 -12.20 -20.75
CA LEU A 495 9.43 -12.58 -21.33
C LEU A 495 10.44 -11.42 -21.24
N THR A 496 11.71 -11.75 -21.00
CA THR A 496 12.86 -10.83 -21.08
C THR A 496 13.95 -11.41 -21.95
N THR A 497 14.72 -10.55 -22.62
CA THR A 497 15.85 -10.98 -23.44
C THR A 497 17.08 -11.18 -22.58
N LEU A 498 17.67 -12.37 -22.63
CA LEU A 498 19.00 -12.65 -22.09
C LEU A 498 20.03 -12.60 -23.22
N THR A 499 21.14 -11.90 -22.98
CA THR A 499 22.29 -11.82 -23.88
C THR A 499 23.46 -12.56 -23.24
N LEU A 500 23.95 -13.60 -23.89
CA LEU A 500 25.13 -14.35 -23.44
C LEU A 500 26.42 -13.59 -23.75
N THR A 501 27.49 -13.90 -23.03
CA THR A 501 28.87 -13.45 -23.33
C THR A 501 29.35 -13.87 -24.71
N SER A 502 28.79 -14.95 -25.27
CA SER A 502 29.01 -15.41 -26.64
C SER A 502 28.29 -14.58 -27.72
N GLY A 503 27.45 -13.60 -27.33
CA GLY A 503 26.73 -12.70 -28.23
C GLY A 503 25.34 -13.18 -28.66
N THR A 504 24.96 -14.40 -28.28
CA THR A 504 23.63 -14.98 -28.53
C THR A 504 22.58 -14.32 -27.65
N SER A 505 21.44 -13.95 -28.22
CA SER A 505 20.32 -13.38 -27.46
C SER A 505 19.02 -14.14 -27.70
N PHE A 506 18.31 -14.48 -26.62
CA PHE A 506 17.06 -15.23 -26.66
C PHE A 506 16.11 -14.80 -25.55
N GLN A 507 14.83 -15.12 -25.70
CA GLN A 507 13.80 -14.76 -24.72
C GLN A 507 13.65 -15.84 -23.66
N ILE A 508 13.66 -15.42 -22.40
CA ILE A 508 13.45 -16.26 -21.23
C ILE A 508 12.25 -15.73 -20.43
N LEU A 509 11.54 -16.63 -19.76
CA LEU A 509 10.56 -16.25 -18.76
C LEU A 509 11.25 -15.53 -17.61
N ILE A 510 10.68 -14.42 -17.16
CA ILE A 510 11.22 -13.68 -16.02
C ILE A 510 11.29 -14.60 -14.80
N GLY A 511 12.49 -14.68 -14.23
CA GLY A 511 12.80 -15.49 -13.05
C GLY A 511 13.05 -16.97 -13.31
N ALA A 512 13.17 -17.41 -14.57
CA ALA A 512 13.72 -18.73 -14.89
C ALA A 512 15.16 -18.83 -14.38
N GLN A 513 15.45 -19.79 -13.49
CA GLN A 513 16.77 -19.97 -12.91
C GLN A 513 17.69 -20.79 -13.83
N LEU A 514 17.19 -21.87 -14.42
CA LEU A 514 17.94 -22.69 -15.37
C LEU A 514 17.27 -22.64 -16.73
N VAL A 515 18.06 -22.28 -17.74
CA VAL A 515 17.55 -22.10 -19.08
C VAL A 515 18.42 -22.84 -20.09
N ARG A 516 17.78 -23.65 -20.95
CA ARG A 516 18.45 -24.31 -22.06
C ARG A 516 18.76 -23.29 -23.16
N ILE A 517 20.02 -23.22 -23.59
CA ILE A 517 20.41 -22.39 -24.74
C ILE A 517 19.78 -23.00 -26.00
N PRO A 518 18.99 -22.24 -26.78
CA PRO A 518 18.43 -22.74 -28.02
C PRO A 518 19.52 -23.12 -29.03
N GLU A 519 19.30 -24.20 -29.79
CA GLU A 519 20.22 -24.66 -30.87
C GLU A 519 21.64 -25.04 -30.41
N SER A 520 21.84 -25.29 -29.11
CA SER A 520 23.13 -25.69 -28.51
C SER A 520 23.42 -27.19 -28.55
N GLU A 521 22.66 -27.97 -29.33
CA GLU A 521 22.86 -29.41 -29.48
C GLU A 521 24.10 -29.69 -30.34
N SER A 522 25.06 -30.43 -29.79
CA SER A 522 26.28 -30.84 -30.50
C SER A 522 26.54 -32.34 -30.35
N VAL A 523 27.46 -32.88 -31.14
CA VAL A 523 27.88 -34.30 -31.05
C VAL A 523 28.47 -34.62 -29.66
N GLU A 524 29.03 -33.62 -28.98
CA GLU A 524 29.61 -33.74 -27.63
C GLU A 524 28.55 -33.53 -26.53
N ASN A 525 27.49 -32.74 -26.79
CA ASN A 525 26.41 -32.43 -25.85
C ASN A 525 25.03 -32.67 -26.50
N PRO A 526 24.53 -33.92 -26.53
CA PRO A 526 23.28 -34.28 -27.23
C PRO A 526 22.02 -33.70 -26.58
N THR A 527 22.09 -33.35 -25.29
CA THR A 527 21.01 -32.69 -24.53
C THR A 527 21.06 -31.16 -24.61
N GLY A 528 22.07 -30.59 -25.27
CA GLY A 528 22.33 -29.16 -25.33
C GLY A 528 23.01 -28.58 -24.09
N LEU A 529 23.32 -27.29 -24.16
CA LEU A 529 23.90 -26.49 -23.08
C LEU A 529 22.81 -25.73 -22.32
N MET A 530 23.06 -25.52 -21.04
CA MET A 530 22.24 -24.72 -20.14
C MET A 530 23.06 -23.64 -19.45
N VAL A 531 22.36 -22.63 -18.97
CA VAL A 531 22.92 -21.52 -18.22
C VAL A 531 22.03 -21.25 -17.02
N GLU A 532 22.67 -21.01 -15.88
CA GLU A 532 22.00 -20.47 -14.70
C GLU A 532 21.92 -18.96 -14.82
N VAL A 533 20.71 -18.41 -14.69
CA VAL A 533 20.44 -16.99 -14.81
C VAL A 533 20.30 -16.39 -13.42
N TYR A 534 21.10 -15.37 -13.15
CA TYR A 534 21.03 -14.61 -11.91
C TYR A 534 20.10 -13.41 -12.09
N TRP A 535 19.26 -13.18 -11.09
CA TRP A 535 18.25 -12.12 -11.10
C TRP A 535 18.44 -11.18 -9.92
N ASP A 536 18.45 -9.88 -10.19
CA ASP A 536 18.39 -8.81 -9.19
C ASP A 536 17.09 -8.02 -9.31
N GLN A 537 16.73 -7.27 -8.26
CA GLN A 537 15.59 -6.35 -8.31
C GLN A 537 16.07 -4.92 -8.56
N ASP A 538 15.36 -4.21 -9.43
CA ASP A 538 15.53 -2.75 -9.58
C ASP A 538 14.88 -1.98 -8.42
N ASP A 539 15.12 -0.67 -8.34
CA ASP A 539 14.59 0.20 -7.27
C ASP A 539 13.05 0.23 -7.20
N ALA A 540 12.38 -0.19 -8.27
CA ALA A 540 10.93 -0.34 -8.34
C ALA A 540 10.45 -1.75 -7.94
N GLY A 541 11.37 -2.62 -7.55
CA GLY A 541 11.12 -4.00 -7.15
C GLY A 541 10.77 -4.90 -8.33
N ASN A 542 11.30 -4.65 -9.53
CA ASN A 542 11.17 -5.55 -10.68
C ASN A 542 12.44 -6.38 -10.91
N LEU A 543 12.29 -7.66 -11.23
CA LEU A 543 13.35 -8.60 -11.57
C LEU A 543 14.01 -8.21 -12.90
N ARG A 544 15.32 -8.05 -12.86
CA ARG A 544 16.21 -7.88 -14.00
C ARG A 544 17.31 -8.92 -13.96
N ILE A 545 17.78 -9.32 -15.13
CA ILE A 545 18.91 -10.23 -15.26
C ILE A 545 20.16 -9.49 -14.76
N SER A 546 20.79 -10.00 -13.70
CA SER A 546 22.03 -9.45 -13.16
C SER A 546 23.27 -10.08 -13.78
N GLY A 547 23.14 -11.33 -14.23
CA GLY A 547 24.20 -12.05 -14.90
C GLY A 547 23.79 -13.48 -15.23
N HIS A 548 24.74 -14.26 -15.69
CA HIS A 548 24.53 -15.66 -16.01
C HIS A 548 25.79 -16.47 -15.75
N SER A 549 25.65 -17.77 -15.44
CA SER A 549 26.78 -18.69 -15.27
C SER A 549 27.49 -18.96 -16.60
N ASN A 550 28.64 -19.64 -16.53
CA ASN A 550 29.22 -20.25 -17.72
C ASN A 550 28.28 -21.30 -18.31
N GLU A 551 28.44 -21.57 -19.59
CA GLU A 551 27.66 -22.59 -20.32
C GLU A 551 28.02 -23.98 -19.76
N MET A 552 27.00 -24.72 -19.32
CA MET A 552 27.14 -26.05 -18.71
C MET A 552 26.35 -27.11 -19.49
N PRO A 553 26.83 -28.35 -19.60
CA PRO A 553 26.07 -29.42 -20.26
C PRO A 553 24.87 -29.85 -19.41
N ILE A 554 23.73 -30.12 -20.07
CA ILE A 554 22.51 -30.56 -19.39
C ILE A 554 22.66 -32.01 -18.92
N PRO A 555 22.49 -32.32 -17.62
CA PRO A 555 22.59 -33.69 -17.10
C PRO A 555 21.56 -34.64 -17.76
N PRO A 556 21.94 -35.89 -18.06
CA PRO A 556 21.03 -36.88 -18.65
C PRO A 556 19.92 -37.25 -17.65
N GLY A 557 18.73 -36.65 -17.83
CA GLY A 557 17.56 -36.87 -16.95
C GLY A 557 16.73 -35.62 -16.64
N ALA A 558 17.22 -34.42 -16.97
CA ALA A 558 16.48 -33.17 -16.75
C ALA A 558 15.22 -33.09 -17.64
N GLN A 559 14.05 -32.96 -17.03
CA GLN A 559 12.80 -32.74 -17.76
C GLN A 559 12.58 -31.24 -17.99
N ALA A 560 12.19 -30.88 -19.22
CA ALA A 560 11.73 -29.54 -19.54
C ALA A 560 10.38 -29.27 -18.86
N MET A 561 10.20 -28.10 -18.25
CA MET A 561 8.86 -27.67 -17.82
C MET A 561 7.98 -27.52 -19.06
N ALA A 562 6.85 -28.22 -19.10
CA ALA A 562 5.91 -28.15 -20.20
C ALA A 562 5.41 -26.70 -20.36
N SER A 563 5.80 -26.05 -21.46
CA SER A 563 5.27 -24.74 -21.81
C SER A 563 3.82 -24.89 -22.24
N SER A 564 2.89 -24.38 -21.43
CA SER A 564 1.49 -24.26 -21.83
C SER A 564 1.35 -23.11 -22.84
N SER A 565 1.61 -23.38 -24.13
CA SER A 565 1.29 -22.47 -25.22
C SER A 565 0.49 -23.17 -26.31
N ASN A 566 -0.78 -23.47 -26.02
CA ASN A 566 -1.78 -23.63 -27.06
C ASN A 566 -2.16 -22.23 -27.59
N SER A 567 -1.50 -21.78 -28.64
CA SER A 567 -2.05 -20.73 -29.51
C SER A 567 -1.65 -20.96 -30.96
N ASN A 568 -2.57 -21.57 -31.71
CA ASN A 568 -2.61 -21.52 -33.16
C ASN A 568 -2.78 -20.06 -33.61
N THR A 569 -1.72 -19.43 -34.10
CA THR A 569 -1.84 -18.20 -34.91
C THR A 569 -0.76 -18.17 -36.00
N ASN A 570 -1.23 -18.18 -37.25
CA ASN A 570 -0.47 -17.92 -38.46
C ASN A 570 -0.12 -16.43 -38.58
N SER A 571 1.17 -16.07 -38.55
CA SER A 571 1.68 -14.89 -39.26
C SER A 571 3.22 -14.94 -39.36
N GLY A 572 3.74 -14.77 -40.58
CA GLY A 572 5.17 -14.77 -40.90
C GLY A 572 5.91 -13.53 -40.42
N GLN A 573 6.33 -13.54 -39.16
CA GLN A 573 7.45 -12.75 -38.65
C GLN A 573 8.46 -13.71 -38.02
N THR A 574 9.75 -13.49 -38.27
CA THR A 574 10.87 -14.18 -37.62
C THR A 574 10.67 -14.12 -36.11
N ARG A 575 10.29 -15.25 -35.51
CA ARG A 575 10.07 -15.36 -34.06
C ARG A 575 11.42 -15.23 -33.34
N PRO A 576 11.53 -14.44 -32.27
CA PRO A 576 12.67 -14.56 -31.36
C PRO A 576 12.66 -15.96 -30.76
N ILE A 577 13.83 -16.62 -30.74
CA ILE A 577 13.96 -17.99 -30.25
C ILE A 577 13.68 -17.99 -28.75
N GLN A 578 12.67 -18.76 -28.32
CA GLN A 578 12.31 -18.91 -26.91
C GLN A 578 13.11 -20.05 -26.29
N ALA A 579 13.68 -19.80 -25.12
CA ALA A 579 14.43 -20.82 -24.42
C ALA A 579 13.53 -21.69 -23.54
N ILE A 580 13.94 -22.94 -23.35
CA ILE A 580 13.21 -23.93 -22.56
C ILE A 580 13.68 -23.83 -21.09
N VAL A 581 12.75 -23.61 -20.17
CA VAL A 581 13.03 -23.56 -18.73
C VAL A 581 13.24 -24.99 -18.21
N ILE A 582 14.34 -25.19 -17.49
CA ILE A 582 14.70 -26.46 -16.85
C ILE A 582 14.33 -26.36 -15.36
N ASP A 583 13.77 -27.42 -14.80
CA ASP A 583 13.41 -27.47 -13.37
C ASP A 583 14.68 -27.48 -12.49
N PRO A 584 14.84 -26.52 -11.56
CA PRO A 584 16.01 -26.43 -10.68
C PRO A 584 16.12 -27.56 -9.64
N SER A 585 15.05 -28.33 -9.39
CA SER A 585 15.07 -29.45 -8.44
C SER A 585 15.99 -30.61 -8.84
N PHE A 586 16.49 -30.62 -10.08
CA PHE A 586 17.39 -31.66 -10.60
C PHE A 586 18.85 -31.48 -10.19
N LEU A 587 19.31 -30.27 -9.85
CA LEU A 587 20.69 -30.06 -9.38
C LEU A 587 20.89 -30.60 -7.95
N ASN A 588 19.89 -30.45 -7.07
CA ASN A 588 19.98 -30.89 -5.67
C ASN A 588 19.89 -32.42 -5.46
N ARG A 589 19.69 -33.23 -6.51
CA ARG A 589 19.62 -34.69 -6.41
C ARG A 589 20.95 -35.40 -6.62
N HIS A 590 22.01 -34.67 -6.98
CA HIS A 590 23.29 -35.27 -7.36
C HIS A 590 24.52 -34.83 -6.56
N ASP A 591 24.36 -34.07 -5.47
CA ASP A 591 25.45 -33.71 -4.54
C ASP A 591 25.39 -34.43 -3.19
#